data_AF-A0A1G8BY46-F1
#
_entry.id   AF-A0A1G8BY46-F1
#
_cell.length_a   1.000
_cell.length_b   1.000
_cell.length_c   1.000
_cell.angle_alpha   90.00
_cell.angle_beta   90.00
_cell.angle_gamma   90.00
#
_symmetry.space_group_name_H-M   'P 1'
#
loop_
_entity.id
_entity.type
_entity.pdbx_description
1 polymer ?
#
loop_
_entity_poly.entity_id
_entity_poly.type
_entity_poly.pdbx_seq_one_letter_code
_entity_poly.pdbx_strand_id
1 'polypeptide(L)'
;MTAQAAPRDVVEVLATTPREALALALLENLARGLTVRGAVAPQLRLLRRFADGHHQQIAAWIEEGAVPSHAEPDRHLVPGVGVLEIRPAPDLAAARRRRLVDETCAWLGATVRAARSMRTLDRARRDALQRETDAERAQVRAARVREGERIRLVETITTATVHDLAGLREMLAAPADSLEWPAIHAFADRLIDDLRDAVRGVFPAMLPDRGVEETLRELAAALPVPVDVVGDLGRRAGWDIESGFYHAVAGTLTAIARTGASATVALHHGAALVATVASTTPLDGPAVARLLVADAERIASLGGELVARVREGDAGVEVTVTMPDRGEVTSLPIGNRQIAARPVHGRVATLVEVAALGDDEREACRDALVAPIVLLVVQGPLPAPMPGVQTVLCDAAPDVALADEIRARDGRWGAIDAVVCALAPRPGFAARLRPGQLLFRDGIAPAEAVAELAARAPVLAARRVLERLAEHAADDDAVDLRWQIDEVRAGAHELVEDVLLDEIARGEAPAVVDASAARLAGAEGGELHTRLGLPVDAEQERVRAAALAAVEHWQRVAARPGLGSAGRRAVEVLERSAVGLLVR
;
A
#
# COMPACT_ATOMS: atom_id res chain seq x y z
N MET A 1 29.58 -41.03 -30.25
CA MET A 1 29.29 -42.19 -29.37
C MET A 1 29.80 -41.87 -27.97
N THR A 2 29.01 -41.13 -27.20
CA THR A 2 29.27 -40.86 -25.78
C THR A 2 28.85 -42.07 -24.97
N ALA A 3 29.72 -42.56 -24.09
CA ALA A 3 29.42 -43.67 -23.19
C ALA A 3 28.19 -43.33 -22.34
N GLN A 4 27.12 -44.11 -22.48
CA GLN A 4 25.89 -43.93 -21.72
C GLN A 4 26.18 -44.23 -20.24
N ALA A 5 26.28 -43.18 -19.43
CA ALA A 5 26.58 -43.30 -18.00
C ALA A 5 25.48 -44.12 -17.30
N ALA A 6 25.88 -45.06 -16.43
CA ALA A 6 24.96 -45.92 -15.70
C ALA A 6 24.01 -45.10 -14.79
N PRO A 7 22.79 -45.60 -14.51
CA PRO A 7 21.90 -44.96 -13.54
C PRO A 7 22.58 -44.87 -12.17
N ARG A 8 22.44 -43.71 -11.52
CA ARG A 8 22.95 -43.45 -10.17
C ARG A 8 22.01 -44.05 -9.13
N ASP A 9 22.52 -44.28 -7.92
CA ASP A 9 21.67 -44.60 -6.79
C ASP A 9 20.68 -43.44 -6.55
N VAL A 10 19.42 -43.76 -6.28
CA VAL A 10 18.39 -42.74 -6.02
C VAL A 10 18.79 -41.87 -4.84
N VAL A 11 19.44 -42.43 -3.82
CA VAL A 11 19.93 -41.67 -2.65
C VAL A 11 21.00 -40.65 -3.05
N GLU A 12 21.86 -40.98 -4.00
CA GLU A 12 22.89 -40.08 -4.51
C GLU A 12 22.28 -38.92 -5.31
N VAL A 13 21.23 -39.19 -6.10
CA VAL A 13 20.46 -38.15 -6.80
C VAL A 13 19.82 -37.19 -5.80
N LEU A 14 19.25 -37.70 -4.71
CA LEU A 14 18.66 -36.89 -3.64
C LEU A 14 19.69 -36.00 -2.93
N ALA A 15 20.91 -36.52 -2.71
CA ALA A 15 21.97 -35.80 -2.01
C ALA A 15 22.63 -34.72 -2.87
N THR A 16 22.70 -34.91 -4.19
CA THR A 16 23.47 -34.05 -5.10
C THR A 16 22.63 -33.06 -5.90
N THR A 17 21.30 -33.16 -5.84
CA THR A 17 20.39 -32.35 -6.66
C THR A 17 19.61 -31.35 -5.79
N PRO A 18 19.53 -30.07 -6.18
CA PRO A 18 18.68 -29.10 -5.49
C PRO A 18 17.20 -29.51 -5.55
N ARG A 19 16.45 -29.24 -4.47
CA ARG A 19 15.06 -29.73 -4.27
C ARG A 19 14.11 -29.38 -5.41
N GLU A 20 14.30 -28.23 -6.04
CA GLU A 20 13.46 -27.73 -7.15
C GLU A 20 13.63 -28.55 -8.44
N ALA A 21 14.84 -29.08 -8.68
CA ALA A 21 15.17 -29.90 -9.84
C ALA A 21 14.97 -31.41 -9.58
N LEU A 22 14.63 -31.78 -8.34
CA LEU A 22 14.68 -33.16 -7.87
C LEU A 22 13.70 -34.08 -8.58
N ALA A 23 12.48 -33.60 -8.87
CA ALA A 23 11.50 -34.38 -9.63
C ALA A 23 11.98 -34.69 -11.05
N LEU A 24 12.62 -33.72 -11.71
CA LEU A 24 13.15 -33.91 -13.07
C LEU A 24 14.37 -34.84 -13.06
N ALA A 25 15.30 -34.67 -12.11
CA ALA A 25 16.48 -35.51 -11.98
C ALA A 25 16.14 -36.98 -11.65
N LEU A 26 15.08 -37.22 -10.87
CA LEU A 26 14.57 -38.57 -10.60
C LEU A 26 13.99 -39.21 -11.86
N LEU A 27 13.25 -38.46 -12.67
CA LEU A 27 12.75 -38.95 -13.97
C LEU A 27 13.91 -39.24 -14.93
N GLU A 28 14.87 -38.34 -15.03
CA GLU A 28 16.07 -38.54 -15.85
C GLU A 28 16.85 -39.80 -15.43
N ASN A 29 17.07 -40.00 -14.13
CA ASN A 29 17.78 -41.17 -13.61
C ASN A 29 17.01 -42.47 -13.89
N LEU A 30 15.68 -42.43 -13.76
CA LEU A 30 14.83 -43.56 -14.10
C LEU A 30 14.86 -43.86 -15.60
N ALA A 31 14.80 -42.84 -16.47
CA ALA A 31 14.89 -43.03 -17.91
C ALA A 31 16.18 -43.74 -18.28
N ARG A 32 17.32 -43.27 -17.74
CA ARG A 32 18.63 -43.90 -17.94
C ARG A 32 18.69 -45.35 -17.45
N GLY A 33 18.05 -45.66 -16.32
CA GLY A 33 18.03 -47.03 -15.78
C GLY A 33 17.13 -48.00 -16.52
N LEU A 34 16.17 -47.48 -17.29
CA LEU A 34 15.26 -48.27 -18.12
C LEU A 34 15.74 -48.42 -19.58
N THR A 35 16.63 -47.55 -20.05
CA THR A 35 17.19 -47.65 -21.41
C THR A 35 18.06 -48.89 -21.57
N VAL A 36 17.74 -49.70 -22.59
CA VAL A 36 18.55 -50.87 -23.01
C VAL A 36 19.54 -50.42 -24.09
N ARG A 37 20.75 -51.02 -24.12
CA ARG A 37 21.76 -50.70 -25.15
C ARG A 37 21.16 -50.85 -26.56
N GLY A 38 21.19 -49.77 -27.34
CA GLY A 38 20.66 -49.74 -28.72
C GLY A 38 19.17 -49.41 -28.84
N ALA A 39 18.47 -49.15 -27.74
CA ALA A 39 17.06 -48.72 -27.74
C ALA A 39 16.91 -47.22 -27.43
N VAL A 40 15.79 -46.63 -27.86
CA VAL A 40 15.40 -45.24 -27.56
C VAL A 40 15.05 -45.12 -26.07
N ALA A 41 15.43 -44.04 -25.40
CA ALA A 41 15.09 -43.84 -24.00
C ALA A 41 13.57 -43.69 -23.81
N PRO A 42 13.00 -44.20 -22.71
CA PRO A 42 11.57 -44.07 -22.46
C PRO A 42 11.19 -42.63 -22.12
N GLN A 43 10.03 -42.20 -22.62
CA GLN A 43 9.36 -40.98 -22.21
C GLN A 43 8.69 -41.23 -20.87
N LEU A 44 8.91 -40.31 -19.92
CA LEU A 44 8.35 -40.39 -18.58
C LEU A 44 7.50 -39.16 -18.32
N ARG A 45 6.28 -39.35 -17.84
CA ARG A 45 5.38 -38.24 -17.46
C ARG A 45 4.79 -38.49 -16.09
N LEU A 46 5.05 -37.59 -15.15
CA LEU A 46 4.39 -37.58 -13.86
C LEU A 46 3.09 -36.77 -13.97
N LEU A 47 1.96 -37.44 -13.82
CA LEU A 47 0.63 -36.86 -13.95
C LEU A 47 -0.10 -36.89 -12.61
N ARG A 48 -0.78 -35.79 -12.28
CA ARG A 48 -1.81 -35.75 -11.24
C ARG A 48 -3.17 -35.89 -11.89
N ARG A 49 -4.00 -36.79 -11.37
CA ARG A 49 -5.40 -36.92 -11.77
C ARG A 49 -6.29 -36.20 -10.75
N PHE A 50 -7.17 -35.35 -11.24
CA PHE A 50 -8.20 -34.68 -10.45
C PHE A 50 -9.52 -35.49 -10.48
N ALA A 51 -10.42 -35.18 -9.54
CA ALA A 51 -11.69 -35.89 -9.37
C ALA A 51 -12.63 -35.73 -10.58
N ASP A 52 -12.47 -34.64 -11.32
CA ASP A 52 -13.16 -34.31 -12.58
C ASP A 52 -12.60 -35.04 -13.82
N GLY A 53 -11.56 -35.87 -13.64
CA GLY A 53 -10.91 -36.60 -14.74
C GLY A 53 -9.81 -35.81 -15.47
N HIS A 54 -9.57 -34.55 -15.11
CA HIS A 54 -8.45 -33.78 -15.67
C HIS A 54 -7.11 -34.32 -15.17
N HIS A 55 -6.12 -34.30 -16.06
CA HIS A 55 -4.74 -34.68 -15.75
C HIS A 55 -3.83 -33.46 -15.86
N GLN A 56 -3.12 -33.13 -14.78
CA GLN A 56 -2.07 -32.13 -14.79
C GLN A 56 -0.71 -32.81 -14.84
N GLN A 57 0.09 -32.45 -15.84
CA GLN A 57 1.48 -32.86 -15.88
C GLN A 57 2.27 -32.08 -14.83
N ILE A 58 2.89 -32.79 -13.89
CA ILE A 58 3.75 -32.21 -12.85
C ILE A 58 5.18 -32.10 -13.35
N ALA A 59 5.66 -33.12 -14.06
CA ALA A 59 7.00 -33.17 -14.64
C ALA A 59 7.01 -34.16 -15.80
N ALA A 60 7.93 -33.96 -16.75
CA ALA A 60 8.16 -34.91 -17.84
C ALA A 60 9.64 -34.95 -18.21
N TRP A 61 10.08 -36.13 -18.64
CA TRP A 61 11.38 -36.35 -19.25
C TRP A 61 11.18 -36.95 -20.64
N ILE A 62 11.67 -36.26 -21.66
CA ILE A 62 11.55 -36.63 -23.08
C ILE A 62 12.90 -36.35 -23.74
N GLU A 63 13.49 -37.34 -24.40
CA GLU A 63 14.74 -37.19 -25.14
C GLU A 63 14.47 -36.51 -26.50
N GLU A 64 15.33 -35.56 -26.91
CA GLU A 64 15.18 -34.83 -28.18
C GLU A 64 15.23 -35.78 -29.39
N GLY A 65 14.23 -35.71 -30.26
CA GLY A 65 14.11 -36.56 -31.46
C GLY A 65 13.21 -37.80 -31.30
N ALA A 66 12.57 -38.00 -30.14
CA ALA A 66 11.63 -39.10 -29.94
C ALA A 66 10.31 -38.90 -30.72
N VAL A 67 10.05 -39.74 -31.73
CA VAL A 67 8.75 -39.82 -32.44
C VAL A 67 7.65 -40.23 -31.44
N PRO A 68 6.43 -39.66 -31.49
CA PRO A 68 5.33 -40.11 -30.64
C PRO A 68 5.07 -41.59 -30.89
N SER A 69 5.38 -42.41 -29.89
CA SER A 69 5.08 -43.82 -29.92
C SER A 69 3.58 -44.03 -29.68
N HIS A 70 2.89 -44.73 -30.58
CA HIS A 70 1.53 -45.24 -30.36
C HIS A 70 1.48 -46.38 -29.32
N ALA A 71 2.62 -46.71 -28.67
CA ALA A 71 2.66 -47.74 -27.65
C ALA A 71 1.86 -47.33 -26.41
N GLU A 72 1.09 -48.30 -25.89
CA GLU A 72 0.39 -48.15 -24.63
C GLU A 72 1.38 -47.79 -23.52
N PRO A 73 1.09 -46.75 -22.72
CA PRO A 73 1.93 -46.38 -21.59
C PRO A 73 1.75 -47.39 -20.46
N ASP A 74 2.84 -47.76 -19.81
CA ASP A 74 2.76 -48.43 -18.50
C ASP A 74 2.56 -47.37 -17.40
N ARG A 75 1.75 -47.70 -16.40
CA ARG A 75 1.24 -46.74 -15.42
C ARG A 75 1.54 -47.20 -14.00
N HIS A 76 2.36 -46.42 -13.30
CA HIS A 76 2.73 -46.69 -11.91
C HIS A 76 2.16 -45.64 -10.97
N LEU A 77 1.59 -46.09 -9.86
CA LEU A 77 1.00 -45.18 -8.88
C LEU A 77 2.09 -44.45 -8.11
N VAL A 78 1.99 -43.12 -8.05
CA VAL A 78 2.88 -42.25 -7.28
C VAL A 78 2.13 -41.77 -6.04
N PRO A 79 2.47 -42.27 -4.84
CA PRO A 79 1.69 -42.05 -3.63
C PRO A 79 1.42 -40.56 -3.36
N GLY A 80 0.16 -40.19 -3.13
CA GLY A 80 -0.25 -38.82 -2.80
C GLY A 80 -0.05 -37.79 -3.93
N VAL A 81 0.25 -38.23 -5.15
CA VAL A 81 0.50 -37.35 -6.29
C VAL A 81 -0.37 -37.70 -7.49
N GLY A 82 -0.34 -38.97 -7.94
CA GLY A 82 -1.05 -39.42 -9.14
C GLY A 82 -0.39 -40.64 -9.77
N VAL A 83 -0.06 -40.57 -11.06
CA VAL A 83 0.46 -41.69 -11.86
C VAL A 83 1.71 -41.25 -12.63
N LEU A 84 2.72 -42.12 -12.67
CA LEU A 84 3.86 -42.04 -13.57
C LEU A 84 3.55 -42.87 -14.82
N GLU A 85 3.54 -42.22 -15.99
CA GLU A 85 3.43 -42.90 -17.28
C GLU A 85 4.82 -43.12 -17.87
N ILE A 86 5.10 -44.35 -18.32
CA ILE A 86 6.35 -44.77 -18.96
C ILE A 86 6.05 -45.27 -20.37
N ARG A 87 6.70 -44.71 -21.39
CA ARG A 87 6.50 -45.10 -22.79
C ARG A 87 7.81 -45.29 -23.55
N PRO A 88 8.04 -46.44 -24.23
CA PRO A 88 7.20 -47.64 -24.22
C PRO A 88 7.22 -48.36 -22.86
N ALA A 89 6.30 -49.30 -22.66
CA ALA A 89 6.24 -50.10 -21.42
C ALA A 89 7.61 -50.77 -21.13
N PRO A 90 8.16 -50.61 -19.92
CA PRO A 90 9.48 -51.12 -19.59
C PRO A 90 9.49 -52.65 -19.40
N ASP A 91 10.60 -53.31 -19.75
CA ASP A 91 10.82 -54.70 -19.37
C ASP A 91 11.19 -54.79 -17.88
N LEU A 92 10.20 -55.17 -17.06
CA LEU A 92 10.32 -55.33 -15.62
C LEU A 92 10.60 -56.78 -15.17
N ALA A 93 11.05 -57.66 -16.06
CA ALA A 93 11.46 -59.02 -15.68
C ALA A 93 12.66 -59.01 -14.72
N ALA A 94 13.57 -58.04 -14.87
CA ALA A 94 14.69 -57.84 -13.96
C ALA A 94 14.25 -57.17 -12.65
N ALA A 95 14.47 -57.87 -11.52
CA ALA A 95 14.16 -57.35 -10.17
C ALA A 95 14.76 -55.96 -9.89
N ARG A 96 15.96 -55.69 -10.45
CA ARG A 96 16.63 -54.39 -10.33
C ARG A 96 15.83 -53.23 -10.94
N ARG A 97 15.21 -53.42 -12.11
CA ARG A 97 14.43 -52.36 -12.78
C ARG A 97 13.10 -52.10 -12.09
N ARG A 98 12.43 -53.17 -11.64
CA ARG A 98 11.21 -53.08 -10.82
C ARG A 98 11.47 -52.26 -9.56
N ARG A 99 12.54 -52.60 -8.84
CA ARG A 99 12.98 -51.86 -7.65
C ARG A 99 13.26 -50.38 -7.93
N LEU A 100 13.93 -50.07 -9.04
CA LEU A 100 14.21 -48.69 -9.43
C LEU A 100 12.93 -47.89 -9.72
N VAL A 101 11.94 -48.48 -10.39
CA VAL A 101 10.62 -47.85 -10.63
C VAL A 101 9.90 -47.59 -9.31
N ASP A 102 9.85 -48.58 -8.42
CA ASP A 102 9.17 -48.48 -7.12
C ASP A 102 9.82 -47.42 -6.22
N GLU A 103 11.16 -47.43 -6.10
CA GLU A 103 11.91 -46.43 -5.35
C GLU A 103 11.72 -45.03 -5.94
N THR A 104 11.78 -44.88 -7.26
CA THR A 104 11.56 -43.59 -7.91
C THR A 104 10.14 -43.08 -7.68
N CYS A 105 9.11 -43.93 -7.75
CA CYS A 105 7.73 -43.54 -7.47
C CYS A 105 7.55 -43.10 -6.01
N ALA A 106 8.17 -43.81 -5.06
CA ALA A 106 8.14 -43.43 -3.65
C ALA A 106 8.77 -42.04 -3.42
N TRP A 107 9.94 -41.78 -4.01
CA TRP A 107 10.66 -40.52 -3.85
C TRP A 107 10.04 -39.35 -4.61
N LEU A 108 9.47 -39.57 -5.80
CA LEU A 108 8.66 -38.58 -6.50
C LEU A 108 7.44 -38.17 -5.65
N GLY A 109 6.79 -39.16 -5.02
CA GLY A 109 5.70 -38.93 -4.08
C GLY A 109 6.11 -38.04 -2.90
N ALA A 110 7.22 -38.38 -2.24
CA ALA A 110 7.74 -37.63 -1.11
C ALA A 110 8.13 -36.19 -1.49
N THR A 111 8.82 -36.02 -2.62
CA THR A 111 9.32 -34.72 -3.11
C THR A 111 8.18 -33.75 -3.42
N VAL A 112 7.16 -34.21 -4.15
CA VAL A 112 6.03 -33.36 -4.53
C VAL A 112 5.17 -32.99 -3.33
N ARG A 113 5.01 -33.90 -2.35
CA ARG A 113 4.29 -33.60 -1.10
C ARG A 113 5.04 -32.57 -0.25
N ALA A 114 6.35 -32.73 -0.08
CA ALA A 114 7.17 -31.77 0.66
C ALA A 114 7.09 -30.35 0.04
N ALA A 115 7.22 -30.25 -1.29
CA ALA A 115 7.10 -28.97 -2.00
C ALA A 115 5.70 -28.34 -1.85
N ARG A 116 4.63 -29.14 -1.82
CA ARG A 116 3.26 -28.65 -1.58
C ARG A 116 3.08 -28.15 -0.15
N SER A 117 3.53 -28.92 0.85
CA SER A 117 3.42 -28.54 2.26
C SER A 117 4.18 -27.26 2.57
N MET A 118 5.38 -27.08 2.01
CA MET A 118 6.15 -25.83 2.14
C MET A 118 5.38 -24.62 1.58
N ARG A 119 4.83 -24.73 0.36
CA ARG A 119 4.03 -23.64 -0.23
C ARG A 119 2.79 -23.29 0.59
N THR A 120 2.14 -24.28 1.18
CA THR A 120 0.99 -24.05 2.07
C THR A 120 1.43 -23.35 3.37
N LEU A 121 2.56 -23.75 3.95
CA LEU A 121 3.14 -23.09 5.13
C LEU A 121 3.56 -21.64 4.82
N ASP A 122 4.19 -21.39 3.67
CA ASP A 122 4.60 -20.04 3.27
C ASP A 122 3.41 -19.11 3.03
N ARG A 123 2.29 -19.64 2.52
CA ARG A 123 1.03 -18.88 2.42
C ARG A 123 0.44 -18.62 3.79
N ALA A 124 0.31 -19.64 4.63
CA ALA A 124 -0.23 -19.50 5.98
C ALA A 124 0.60 -18.51 6.83
N ARG A 125 1.92 -18.50 6.64
CA ARG A 125 2.84 -17.56 7.31
C ARG A 125 2.66 -16.12 6.81
N ARG A 126 2.49 -15.92 5.50
CA ARG A 126 2.17 -14.62 4.92
C ARG A 126 0.80 -14.11 5.40
N ASP A 127 -0.21 -14.97 5.41
CA ASP A 127 -1.54 -14.62 5.91
C ASP A 127 -1.52 -14.29 7.41
N ALA A 128 -0.71 -15.00 8.20
CA ALA A 128 -0.53 -14.72 9.63
C ALA A 128 0.17 -13.37 9.86
N LEU A 129 1.25 -13.10 9.12
CA LEU A 129 1.95 -11.81 9.16
C LEU A 129 1.04 -10.66 8.72
N GLN A 130 0.19 -10.89 7.71
CA GLN A 130 -0.80 -9.91 7.27
C GLN A 130 -1.82 -9.61 8.37
N ARG A 131 -2.36 -10.65 9.05
CA ARG A 131 -3.27 -10.47 10.19
C ARG A 131 -2.62 -9.73 11.36
N GLU A 132 -1.36 -10.03 11.65
CA GLU A 132 -0.58 -9.34 12.67
C GLU A 132 -0.35 -7.88 12.29
N THR A 133 0.03 -7.61 11.04
CA THR A 133 0.19 -6.24 10.51
C THR A 133 -1.15 -5.48 10.52
N ASP A 134 -2.26 -6.13 10.20
CA ASP A 134 -3.59 -5.53 10.23
C ASP A 134 -4.06 -5.24 11.66
N ALA A 135 -3.66 -6.08 12.64
CA ALA A 135 -3.86 -5.85 14.06
C ALA A 135 -2.97 -4.71 14.59
N GLU A 136 -1.70 -4.65 14.21
CA GLU A 136 -0.80 -3.52 14.50
C GLU A 136 -1.34 -2.23 13.88
N ARG A 137 -1.84 -2.27 12.65
CA ARG A 137 -2.51 -1.14 11.99
C ARG A 137 -3.77 -0.72 12.72
N ALA A 138 -4.57 -1.67 13.21
CA ALA A 138 -5.74 -1.36 14.03
C ALA A 138 -5.34 -0.68 15.35
N GLN A 139 -4.24 -1.12 15.97
CA GLN A 139 -3.69 -0.51 17.18
C GLN A 139 -3.09 0.87 16.92
N VAL A 140 -2.38 1.07 15.81
CA VAL A 140 -1.84 2.38 15.39
C VAL A 140 -2.96 3.32 15.00
N ARG A 141 -4.03 2.84 14.33
CA ARG A 141 -5.26 3.62 14.09
C ARG A 141 -5.87 4.05 15.42
N ALA A 142 -6.06 3.13 16.36
CA ALA A 142 -6.59 3.45 17.68
C ALA A 142 -5.67 4.40 18.50
N ALA A 143 -4.35 4.29 18.37
CA ALA A 143 -3.38 5.16 19.04
C ALA A 143 -3.31 6.57 18.40
N ARG A 144 -3.43 6.66 17.06
CA ARG A 144 -3.51 7.92 16.33
C ARG A 144 -4.85 8.62 16.50
N VAL A 145 -5.95 7.88 16.68
CA VAL A 145 -7.24 8.41 17.14
C VAL A 145 -7.07 9.07 18.50
N ARG A 146 -6.41 8.39 19.45
CA ARG A 146 -6.12 8.97 20.78
C ARG A 146 -5.20 10.18 20.74
N GLU A 147 -4.19 10.22 19.87
CA GLU A 147 -3.28 11.38 19.77
C GLU A 147 -3.90 12.54 18.97
N GLY A 148 -4.66 12.26 17.90
CA GLY A 148 -5.46 13.27 17.19
C GLY A 148 -6.53 13.89 18.07
N GLU A 149 -7.14 13.10 18.96
CA GLU A 149 -8.04 13.59 20.00
C GLU A 149 -7.30 14.36 21.10
N ARG A 150 -6.09 13.97 21.48
CA ARG A 150 -5.26 14.70 22.45
C ARG A 150 -4.81 16.05 21.91
N ILE A 151 -4.43 16.12 20.64
CA ILE A 151 -4.10 17.36 19.93
C ILE A 151 -5.34 18.23 19.78
N ARG A 152 -6.50 17.67 19.39
CA ARG A 152 -7.80 18.37 19.36
C ARG A 152 -8.24 18.88 20.74
N LEU A 153 -8.04 18.11 21.81
CA LEU A 153 -8.30 18.52 23.20
C LEU A 153 -7.40 19.68 23.58
N VAL A 154 -6.10 19.57 23.33
CA VAL A 154 -5.15 20.64 23.62
C VAL A 154 -5.49 21.89 22.81
N GLU A 155 -5.78 21.76 21.51
CA GLU A 155 -6.07 22.88 20.60
C GLU A 155 -7.43 23.54 20.88
N THR A 156 -8.49 22.77 21.16
CA THR A 156 -9.80 23.32 21.52
C THR A 156 -9.74 23.96 22.91
N ILE A 157 -9.05 23.33 23.87
CA ILE A 157 -8.79 23.94 25.17
C ILE A 157 -7.96 25.21 24.96
N THR A 158 -6.87 25.21 24.19
CA THR A 158 -6.02 26.40 24.05
C THR A 158 -6.67 27.51 23.23
N THR A 159 -7.35 27.22 22.13
CA THR A 159 -7.84 28.25 21.20
C THR A 159 -9.18 28.84 21.65
N ALA A 160 -10.09 28.02 22.20
CA ALA A 160 -11.32 28.53 22.80
C ALA A 160 -11.03 29.23 24.13
N THR A 161 -10.18 28.67 25.01
CA THR A 161 -9.85 29.40 26.26
C THR A 161 -9.00 30.64 26.02
N VAL A 162 -8.13 30.73 25.00
CA VAL A 162 -7.32 31.95 24.79
C VAL A 162 -8.16 33.14 24.33
N HIS A 163 -9.14 32.95 23.43
CA HIS A 163 -10.03 34.04 23.01
C HIS A 163 -10.94 34.49 24.15
N ASP A 164 -11.48 33.53 24.91
CA ASP A 164 -12.39 33.81 26.01
C ASP A 164 -11.68 34.33 27.28
N LEU A 165 -10.44 33.88 27.54
CA LEU A 165 -9.55 34.44 28.58
C LEU A 165 -9.03 35.82 28.19
N ALA A 166 -8.93 36.14 26.89
CA ALA A 166 -8.63 37.50 26.45
C ALA A 166 -9.78 38.45 26.80
N GLY A 167 -11.04 38.03 26.61
CA GLY A 167 -12.22 38.76 27.08
C GLY A 167 -12.24 38.94 28.60
N LEU A 168 -11.92 37.88 29.36
CA LEU A 168 -11.79 37.97 30.83
C LEU A 168 -10.66 38.93 31.24
N ARG A 169 -9.51 38.91 30.54
CA ARG A 169 -8.38 39.82 30.79
C ARG A 169 -8.74 41.28 30.50
N GLU A 170 -9.52 41.52 29.45
CA GLU A 170 -9.97 42.87 29.10
C GLU A 170 -10.95 43.43 30.15
N MET A 171 -11.86 42.59 30.65
CA MET A 171 -12.73 42.95 31.78
C MET A 171 -11.93 43.25 33.06
N LEU A 172 -10.83 42.53 33.31
CA LEU A 172 -9.95 42.70 34.47
C LEU A 172 -8.91 43.81 34.30
N ALA A 173 -8.82 44.46 33.13
CA ALA A 173 -7.87 45.54 32.87
C ALA A 173 -8.29 46.88 33.49
N ALA A 174 -9.54 47.01 33.95
CA ALA A 174 -10.05 48.20 34.62
C ALA A 174 -9.56 48.30 36.09
N PRO A 175 -9.43 49.53 36.65
CA PRO A 175 -9.09 49.73 38.06
C PRO A 175 -10.04 48.95 39.00
N ALA A 176 -9.50 48.39 40.09
CA ALA A 176 -10.23 47.49 41.00
C ALA A 176 -11.56 48.07 41.52
N ASP A 177 -11.62 49.38 41.74
CA ASP A 177 -12.80 50.10 42.25
C ASP A 177 -13.93 50.24 41.20
N SER A 178 -13.63 49.91 39.94
CA SER A 178 -14.55 50.00 38.79
C SER A 178 -14.89 48.62 38.18
N LEU A 179 -14.43 47.53 38.80
CA LEU A 179 -14.72 46.18 38.33
C LEU A 179 -16.14 45.74 38.76
N GLU A 180 -16.94 45.32 37.79
CA GLU A 180 -18.21 44.64 38.05
C GLU A 180 -17.97 43.15 38.33
N TRP A 181 -17.60 42.83 39.57
CA TRP A 181 -17.39 41.46 40.02
C TRP A 181 -18.53 40.48 39.69
N PRO A 182 -19.81 40.86 39.77
CA PRO A 182 -20.91 39.97 39.36
C PRO A 182 -20.89 39.61 37.87
N ALA A 183 -20.54 40.56 36.98
CA ALA A 183 -20.46 40.32 35.54
C ALA A 183 -19.25 39.44 35.19
N ILE A 184 -18.13 39.63 35.89
CA ILE A 184 -16.91 38.81 35.76
C ILE A 184 -17.18 37.36 36.22
N HIS A 185 -17.85 37.17 37.36
CA HIS A 185 -18.26 35.83 37.82
C HIS A 185 -19.20 35.15 36.84
N ALA A 186 -20.24 35.85 36.37
CA ALA A 186 -21.17 35.30 35.40
C ALA A 186 -20.49 34.93 34.07
N PHE A 187 -19.47 35.67 33.66
CA PHE A 187 -18.67 35.34 32.47
C PHE A 187 -17.77 34.12 32.70
N ALA A 188 -17.09 34.02 33.85
CA ALA A 188 -16.29 32.86 34.20
C ALA A 188 -17.12 31.57 34.35
N ASP A 189 -18.31 31.64 34.95
CA ASP A 189 -19.21 30.50 35.09
C ASP A 189 -19.70 30.00 33.72
N ARG A 190 -20.04 30.92 32.80
CA ARG A 190 -20.38 30.56 31.41
C ARG A 190 -19.22 29.86 30.71
N LEU A 191 -17.98 30.32 30.86
CA LEU A 191 -16.82 29.66 30.26
C LEU A 191 -16.57 28.26 30.84
N ILE A 192 -16.82 28.07 32.13
CA ILE A 192 -16.71 26.76 32.77
C ILE A 192 -17.78 25.82 32.24
N ASP A 193 -19.01 26.30 32.03
CA ASP A 193 -20.10 25.50 31.49
C ASP A 193 -19.89 25.21 29.99
N ASP A 194 -19.44 26.18 29.19
CA ASP A 194 -19.09 25.99 27.77
C ASP A 194 -17.95 24.97 27.62
N LEU A 195 -16.92 25.05 28.47
CA LEU A 195 -15.85 24.05 28.53
C LEU A 195 -16.40 22.67 28.91
N ARG A 196 -17.34 22.62 29.86
CA ARG A 196 -17.92 21.37 30.36
C ARG A 196 -18.85 20.73 29.32
N ASP A 197 -19.57 21.52 28.53
CA ASP A 197 -20.44 21.06 27.46
C ASP A 197 -19.63 20.65 26.22
N ALA A 198 -18.56 21.38 25.89
CA ALA A 198 -17.59 20.96 24.88
C ALA A 198 -16.93 19.61 25.24
N VAL A 199 -16.62 19.39 26.52
CA VAL A 199 -16.07 18.12 27.03
C VAL A 199 -17.12 17.00 27.06
N ARG A 200 -18.41 17.31 27.26
CA ARG A 200 -19.51 16.32 27.23
C ARG A 200 -19.94 15.94 25.81
N GLY A 201 -19.75 16.81 24.82
CA GLY A 201 -20.04 16.55 23.41
C GLY A 201 -18.98 15.75 22.64
N VAL A 202 -17.95 15.21 23.35
CA VAL A 202 -16.76 14.63 22.71
C VAL A 202 -17.04 13.41 21.85
N PHE A 203 -18.16 12.69 22.08
CA PHE A 203 -18.77 11.83 21.07
C PHE A 203 -20.27 11.79 21.30
N PRO A 204 -21.12 12.05 20.31
CA PRO A 204 -22.47 11.52 20.37
C PRO A 204 -22.36 10.00 20.38
N ALA A 205 -22.59 9.38 21.55
CA ALA A 205 -22.71 7.92 21.69
C ALA A 205 -23.71 7.33 20.66
N MET A 206 -24.61 8.21 20.20
CA MET A 206 -25.56 8.07 19.11
C MET A 206 -24.98 7.57 17.78
N LEU A 207 -23.88 8.20 17.36
CA LEU A 207 -23.45 8.21 15.96
C LEU A 207 -23.09 6.82 15.41
N PRO A 208 -22.35 5.95 16.14
CA PRO A 208 -22.02 4.62 15.62
C PRO A 208 -23.28 3.78 15.38
N ASP A 209 -24.21 3.83 16.32
CA ASP A 209 -25.37 2.93 16.35
C ASP A 209 -26.56 3.48 15.54
N ARG A 210 -26.78 4.80 15.54
CA ARG A 210 -27.96 5.47 14.96
C ARG A 210 -27.68 6.33 13.75
N GLY A 211 -26.40 6.58 13.43
CA GLY A 211 -25.99 7.34 12.25
C GLY A 211 -26.15 8.86 12.42
N VAL A 212 -25.63 9.59 11.43
CA VAL A 212 -25.51 11.05 11.48
C VAL A 212 -26.85 11.79 11.47
N GLU A 213 -27.83 11.27 10.75
CA GLU A 213 -29.15 11.90 10.63
C GLU A 213 -29.85 12.04 12.01
N GLU A 214 -29.94 10.92 12.75
CA GLU A 214 -30.57 10.89 14.07
C GLU A 214 -29.76 11.70 15.09
N THR A 215 -28.44 11.63 14.98
CA THR A 215 -27.54 12.36 15.87
C THR A 215 -27.63 13.88 15.68
N LEU A 216 -27.80 14.35 14.43
CA LEU A 216 -28.03 15.76 14.14
C LEU A 216 -29.39 16.24 14.65
N ARG A 217 -30.43 15.41 14.60
CA ARG A 217 -31.73 15.74 15.19
C ARG A 217 -31.67 15.86 16.72
N GLU A 218 -30.93 14.98 17.38
CA GLU A 218 -30.71 15.08 18.83
C GLU A 218 -29.92 16.35 19.18
N LEU A 219 -28.87 16.67 18.41
CA LEU A 219 -28.15 17.92 18.57
C LEU A 219 -29.07 19.13 18.38
N ALA A 220 -29.88 19.15 17.32
CA ALA A 220 -30.82 20.23 17.05
C ALA A 220 -31.83 20.43 18.20
N ALA A 221 -32.33 19.35 18.79
CA ALA A 221 -33.24 19.39 19.93
C ALA A 221 -32.58 19.88 21.23
N ALA A 222 -31.25 19.73 21.35
CA ALA A 222 -30.48 20.17 22.50
C ALA A 222 -30.02 21.64 22.42
N LEU A 223 -30.08 22.27 21.23
CA LEU A 223 -29.66 23.65 21.06
C LEU A 223 -30.65 24.64 21.71
N PRO A 224 -30.16 25.77 22.25
CA PRO A 224 -31.01 26.77 22.91
C PRO A 224 -31.85 27.61 21.93
N VAL A 225 -31.68 27.41 20.62
CA VAL A 225 -32.39 28.10 19.54
C VAL A 225 -33.22 27.09 18.73
N PRO A 226 -34.37 27.49 18.18
CA PRO A 226 -35.13 26.64 17.26
C PRO A 226 -34.31 26.23 16.04
N VAL A 227 -34.15 24.91 15.85
CA VAL A 227 -33.52 24.32 14.66
C VAL A 227 -34.46 23.26 14.09
N ASP A 228 -34.91 23.47 12.84
CA ASP A 228 -35.72 22.49 12.12
C ASP A 228 -34.84 21.63 11.20
N VAL A 229 -34.99 20.31 11.25
CA VAL A 229 -34.19 19.38 10.43
C VAL A 229 -35.13 18.65 9.49
N VAL A 230 -35.01 18.93 8.19
CA VAL A 230 -35.86 18.38 7.12
C VAL A 230 -35.05 17.52 6.16
N GLY A 231 -35.72 16.54 5.55
CA GLY A 231 -35.08 15.57 4.65
C GLY A 231 -34.46 14.37 5.37
N ASP A 232 -33.87 13.47 4.58
CA ASP A 232 -33.23 12.25 5.04
C ASP A 232 -31.98 11.95 4.20
N LEU A 233 -31.05 11.20 4.80
CA LEU A 233 -29.83 10.75 4.13
C LEU A 233 -29.95 9.30 3.62
N GLY A 234 -31.08 8.64 3.89
CA GLY A 234 -31.35 7.27 3.45
C GLY A 234 -30.39 6.24 4.06
N ARG A 235 -29.37 5.84 3.30
CA ARG A 235 -28.44 4.76 3.69
C ARG A 235 -27.29 5.27 4.56
N ARG A 236 -26.74 4.41 5.41
CA ARG A 236 -25.53 4.70 6.21
C ARG A 236 -24.30 4.86 5.31
N ALA A 237 -23.47 5.85 5.62
CA ALA A 237 -22.15 6.03 5.02
C ALA A 237 -21.05 5.46 5.93
N GLY A 238 -19.80 5.43 5.45
CA GLY A 238 -18.66 5.02 6.27
C GLY A 238 -18.50 5.93 7.50
N TRP A 239 -18.02 5.37 8.62
CA TRP A 239 -17.89 6.12 9.88
C TRP A 239 -17.13 7.44 9.74
N ASP A 240 -16.01 7.45 9.01
CA ASP A 240 -15.19 8.65 8.82
C ASP A 240 -15.95 9.76 8.07
N ILE A 241 -16.83 9.36 7.15
CA ILE A 241 -17.71 10.27 6.39
C ILE A 241 -18.85 10.77 7.27
N GLU A 242 -19.54 9.89 7.99
CA GLU A 242 -20.63 10.28 8.89
C GLU A 242 -20.12 11.19 10.03
N SER A 243 -18.94 10.90 10.57
CA SER A 243 -18.29 11.69 11.62
C SER A 243 -17.82 13.05 11.10
N GLY A 244 -17.15 13.09 9.94
CA GLY A 244 -16.72 14.34 9.32
C GLY A 244 -17.92 15.23 8.96
N PHE A 245 -18.95 14.65 8.35
CA PHE A 245 -20.20 15.33 8.00
C PHE A 245 -20.93 15.84 9.25
N TYR A 246 -21.07 15.02 10.29
CA TYR A 246 -21.67 15.43 11.57
C TYR A 246 -20.96 16.65 12.15
N HIS A 247 -19.64 16.61 12.26
CA HIS A 247 -18.87 17.68 12.91
C HIS A 247 -18.92 19.00 12.15
N ALA A 248 -18.92 18.98 10.81
CA ALA A 248 -19.09 20.20 10.02
C ALA A 248 -20.47 20.82 10.19
N VAL A 249 -21.52 19.99 10.17
CA VAL A 249 -22.90 20.49 10.38
C VAL A 249 -23.08 20.96 11.82
N ALA A 250 -22.52 20.26 12.81
CA ALA A 250 -22.56 20.65 14.21
C ALA A 250 -21.80 21.97 14.48
N GLY A 251 -20.60 22.13 13.89
CA GLY A 251 -19.84 23.38 13.95
C GLY A 251 -20.61 24.55 13.35
N THR A 252 -21.24 24.32 12.20
CA THR A 252 -22.13 25.28 11.54
C THR A 252 -23.32 25.68 12.42
N LEU A 253 -24.03 24.71 12.99
CA LEU A 253 -25.16 24.95 13.88
C LEU A 253 -24.75 25.68 15.16
N THR A 254 -23.59 25.33 15.73
CA THR A 254 -23.06 26.00 16.91
C THR A 254 -22.69 27.45 16.60
N ALA A 255 -22.04 27.71 15.46
CA ALA A 255 -21.68 29.06 15.02
C ALA A 255 -22.93 29.93 14.84
N ILE A 256 -24.00 29.39 14.25
CA ILE A 256 -25.28 30.11 14.09
C ILE A 256 -25.98 30.28 15.45
N ALA A 257 -26.07 29.25 16.28
CA ALA A 257 -26.75 29.30 17.58
C ALA A 257 -26.11 30.31 18.55
N ARG A 258 -24.77 30.50 18.49
CA ARG A 258 -24.06 31.52 19.27
C ARG A 258 -24.51 32.95 18.96
N THR A 259 -25.09 33.18 17.78
CA THR A 259 -25.67 34.48 17.40
C THR A 259 -27.10 34.68 17.93
N GLY A 260 -27.71 33.63 18.52
CA GLY A 260 -29.12 33.61 18.91
C GLY A 260 -30.08 33.39 17.73
N ALA A 261 -29.57 33.16 16.53
CA ALA A 261 -30.37 32.95 15.32
C ALA A 261 -30.96 31.54 15.26
N SER A 262 -32.19 31.44 14.76
CA SER A 262 -32.84 30.17 14.43
C SER A 262 -32.37 29.67 13.06
N ALA A 263 -32.45 28.35 12.82
CA ALA A 263 -31.93 27.75 11.60
C ALA A 263 -32.80 26.61 11.05
N THR A 264 -32.63 26.31 9.77
CA THR A 264 -33.17 25.12 9.11
C THR A 264 -32.02 24.32 8.52
N VAL A 265 -32.02 23.01 8.74
CA VAL A 265 -31.08 22.05 8.15
C VAL A 265 -31.83 21.19 7.15
N ALA A 266 -31.51 21.33 5.86
CA ALA A 266 -31.99 20.43 4.82
C ALA A 266 -30.93 19.36 4.54
N LEU A 267 -31.30 18.10 4.78
CA LEU A 267 -30.47 16.92 4.50
C LEU A 267 -30.90 16.30 3.18
N HIS A 268 -29.92 15.98 2.34
CA HIS A 268 -30.15 15.27 1.09
C HIS A 268 -29.01 14.30 0.81
N HIS A 269 -29.35 13.13 0.26
CA HIS A 269 -28.38 12.16 -0.21
C HIS A 269 -28.57 11.82 -1.68
N GLY A 270 -27.51 12.05 -2.46
CA GLY A 270 -27.43 11.71 -3.89
C GLY A 270 -26.12 10.98 -4.20
N ALA A 271 -25.23 11.65 -4.94
CA ALA A 271 -23.83 11.22 -5.13
C ALA A 271 -22.91 11.55 -3.92
N ALA A 272 -23.41 12.38 -3.01
CA ALA A 272 -22.76 12.86 -1.80
C ALA A 272 -23.81 13.07 -0.70
N LEU A 273 -23.39 13.09 0.55
CA LEU A 273 -24.15 13.63 1.68
C LEU A 273 -24.08 15.15 1.58
N VAL A 274 -25.24 15.80 1.59
CA VAL A 274 -25.33 17.25 1.53
C VAL A 274 -26.21 17.73 2.68
N ALA A 275 -25.71 18.73 3.41
CA ALA A 275 -26.47 19.48 4.39
C ALA A 275 -26.44 20.95 4.00
N THR A 276 -27.61 21.55 3.83
CA THR A 276 -27.77 22.99 3.68
C THR A 276 -28.34 23.55 4.97
N VAL A 277 -27.54 24.36 5.67
CA VAL A 277 -27.93 25.04 6.91
C VAL A 277 -28.19 26.50 6.59
N ALA A 278 -29.45 26.93 6.72
CA ALA A 278 -29.86 28.30 6.46
C ALA A 278 -30.37 28.96 7.75
N SER A 279 -29.93 30.19 8.01
CA SER A 279 -30.51 30.99 9.09
C SER A 279 -31.92 31.45 8.73
N THR A 280 -32.85 31.38 9.68
CA THR A 280 -34.23 31.88 9.50
C THR A 280 -34.41 33.29 10.07
N THR A 281 -33.40 33.80 10.77
CA THR A 281 -33.33 35.19 11.24
C THR A 281 -32.06 35.87 10.70
N PRO A 282 -32.09 37.21 10.54
CA PRO A 282 -30.91 37.98 10.15
C PRO A 282 -29.74 37.83 11.15
N LEU A 283 -28.51 37.71 10.64
CA LEU A 283 -27.25 37.63 11.38
C LEU A 283 -26.04 38.13 10.55
N ASP A 284 -24.90 38.38 11.18
CA ASP A 284 -23.67 38.81 10.49
C ASP A 284 -23.01 37.62 9.76
N GLY A 285 -23.30 37.52 8.47
CA GLY A 285 -22.82 36.39 7.68
C GLY A 285 -21.30 36.30 7.50
N PRO A 286 -20.61 37.41 7.21
CA PRO A 286 -19.15 37.45 7.24
C PRO A 286 -18.54 36.98 8.58
N ALA A 287 -19.16 37.28 9.73
CA ALA A 287 -18.67 36.79 11.02
C ALA A 287 -18.79 35.27 11.15
N VAL A 288 -19.92 34.68 10.74
CA VAL A 288 -20.10 33.22 10.75
C VAL A 288 -19.14 32.53 9.79
N ALA A 289 -18.92 33.08 8.60
CA ALA A 289 -17.98 32.52 7.63
C ALA A 289 -16.54 32.44 8.18
N ARG A 290 -16.09 33.45 8.95
CA ARG A 290 -14.76 33.45 9.58
C ARG A 290 -14.61 32.35 10.64
N LEU A 291 -15.69 32.01 11.36
CA LEU A 291 -15.67 30.93 12.36
C LEU A 291 -15.55 29.54 11.72
N LEU A 292 -15.94 29.40 10.45
CA LEU A 292 -15.99 28.11 9.74
C LEU A 292 -14.77 27.84 8.85
N VAL A 293 -13.77 28.72 8.80
CA VAL A 293 -12.56 28.54 7.97
C VAL A 293 -11.85 27.23 8.29
N ALA A 294 -11.61 26.96 9.57
CA ALA A 294 -10.97 25.72 10.02
C ALA A 294 -11.84 24.48 9.74
N ASP A 295 -13.16 24.62 9.78
CA ASP A 295 -14.08 23.53 9.42
C ASP A 295 -14.05 23.26 7.91
N ALA A 296 -13.94 24.30 7.08
CA ALA A 296 -13.84 24.17 5.63
C ALA A 296 -12.53 23.51 5.18
N GLU A 297 -11.38 23.92 5.73
CA GLU A 297 -10.09 23.27 5.46
C GLU A 297 -10.10 21.79 5.84
N ARG A 298 -10.72 21.46 6.97
CA ARG A 298 -10.84 20.08 7.43
C ARG A 298 -11.73 19.25 6.51
N ILE A 299 -12.88 19.79 6.09
CA ILE A 299 -13.79 19.10 5.18
C ILE A 299 -13.14 18.89 3.81
N ALA A 300 -12.36 19.85 3.33
CA ALA A 300 -11.56 19.71 2.11
C ALA A 300 -10.55 18.55 2.20
N SER A 301 -9.89 18.35 3.36
CA SER A 301 -8.96 17.23 3.57
C SER A 301 -9.61 15.84 3.49
N LEU A 302 -10.92 15.76 3.72
CA LEU A 302 -11.73 14.54 3.60
C LEU A 302 -12.37 14.37 2.21
N GLY A 303 -12.03 15.26 1.26
CA GLY A 303 -12.60 15.26 -0.09
C GLY A 303 -14.01 15.87 -0.17
N GLY A 304 -14.46 16.53 0.90
CA GLY A 304 -15.71 17.28 0.93
C GLY A 304 -15.52 18.76 0.65
N GLU A 305 -16.61 19.53 0.73
CA GLU A 305 -16.61 20.98 0.59
C GLU A 305 -17.52 21.63 1.65
N LEU A 306 -17.12 22.77 2.22
CA LEU A 306 -17.96 23.60 3.08
C LEU A 306 -17.95 25.03 2.54
N VAL A 307 -19.12 25.54 2.16
CA VAL A 307 -19.26 26.87 1.57
C VAL A 307 -20.30 27.68 2.33
N ALA A 308 -19.89 28.80 2.91
CA ALA A 308 -20.79 29.78 3.51
C ALA A 308 -21.11 30.89 2.49
N ARG A 309 -22.38 31.06 2.14
CA ARG A 309 -22.89 32.13 1.27
C ARG A 309 -23.73 33.10 2.08
N VAL A 310 -23.50 34.40 1.89
CA VAL A 310 -24.33 35.46 2.47
C VAL A 310 -25.50 35.71 1.51
N ARG A 311 -26.73 35.64 2.01
CA ARG A 311 -27.93 35.95 1.20
C ARG A 311 -28.06 37.45 1.02
N GLU A 312 -28.03 37.91 -0.23
CA GLU A 312 -28.25 39.33 -0.57
C GLU A 312 -29.67 39.77 -0.18
N GLY A 313 -29.77 40.83 0.63
CA GLY A 313 -31.02 41.52 0.92
C GLY A 313 -31.64 41.29 2.32
N ASP A 314 -31.21 40.27 3.08
CA ASP A 314 -31.89 39.92 4.35
C ASP A 314 -30.93 39.57 5.52
N ALA A 315 -29.63 39.85 5.36
CA ALA A 315 -28.57 39.50 6.31
C ALA A 315 -28.65 38.03 6.80
N GLY A 316 -29.03 37.08 5.94
CA GLY A 316 -29.02 35.64 6.27
C GLY A 316 -27.73 34.94 5.82
N VAL A 317 -27.42 33.80 6.41
CA VAL A 317 -26.35 32.90 5.94
C VAL A 317 -26.94 31.57 5.49
N GLU A 318 -26.43 31.07 4.38
CA GLU A 318 -26.61 29.70 3.94
C GLU A 318 -25.25 29.01 3.88
N VAL A 319 -25.07 27.97 4.69
CA VAL A 319 -23.87 27.13 4.67
C VAL A 319 -24.23 25.80 4.03
N THR A 320 -23.52 25.44 2.96
CA THR A 320 -23.63 24.12 2.34
C THR A 320 -22.43 23.28 2.72
N VAL A 321 -22.67 22.11 3.31
CA VAL A 321 -21.68 21.08 3.60
C VAL A 321 -21.93 19.92 2.63
N THR A 322 -20.92 19.56 1.85
CA THR A 322 -20.94 18.43 0.91
C THR A 322 -19.87 17.43 1.32
N MET A 323 -20.24 16.16 1.43
CA MET A 323 -19.30 15.08 1.76
C MET A 323 -19.55 13.88 0.84
N PRO A 324 -18.53 13.36 0.13
CA PRO A 324 -18.72 12.22 -0.77
C PRO A 324 -19.30 10.98 -0.03
N ASP A 325 -20.28 10.33 -0.66
CA ASP A 325 -21.01 9.17 -0.10
C ASP A 325 -20.12 7.94 0.11
N ARG A 326 -19.01 7.89 -0.63
CA ARG A 326 -17.91 6.99 -0.37
C ARG A 326 -16.73 7.83 0.04
N GLY A 327 -16.39 7.76 1.32
CA GLY A 327 -15.03 7.93 1.75
C GLY A 327 -14.25 6.75 1.21
N GLU A 328 -13.93 6.78 -0.08
CA GLU A 328 -12.71 6.13 -0.48
C GLU A 328 -11.62 6.95 0.19
N VAL A 329 -11.25 6.56 1.42
CA VAL A 329 -9.90 6.78 1.92
C VAL A 329 -9.02 6.05 0.93
N THR A 330 -8.81 6.65 -0.24
CA THR A 330 -8.02 6.11 -1.34
C THR A 330 -6.57 6.09 -0.91
N SER A 331 -6.19 6.97 0.02
CA SER A 331 -4.87 7.10 0.60
C SER A 331 -4.89 7.24 2.11
N LEU A 332 -3.93 6.56 2.73
CA LEU A 332 -3.48 6.82 4.09
C LEU A 332 -2.15 7.59 3.98
N PRO A 333 -1.82 8.53 4.88
CA PRO A 333 -0.55 9.24 4.81
C PRO A 333 0.63 8.27 5.01
N ILE A 334 1.80 8.62 4.48
CA ILE A 334 3.03 7.84 4.68
C ILE A 334 3.30 7.77 6.20
N GLY A 335 3.45 6.56 6.73
CA GLY A 335 3.65 6.36 8.16
C GLY A 335 5.06 6.70 8.62
N ASN A 336 5.20 7.32 9.79
CA ASN A 336 6.51 7.62 10.41
C ASN A 336 7.45 6.41 10.47
N ARG A 337 6.92 5.20 10.70
CA ARG A 337 7.68 3.95 10.69
C ARG A 337 8.24 3.63 9.28
N GLN A 338 7.46 3.86 8.22
CA GLN A 338 7.92 3.73 6.83
C GLN A 338 9.04 4.74 6.52
N ILE A 339 8.87 6.00 6.95
CA ILE A 339 9.87 7.06 6.77
C ILE A 339 11.17 6.71 7.52
N ALA A 340 11.07 6.32 8.79
CA ALA A 340 12.23 5.95 9.61
C ALA A 340 13.01 4.76 9.02
N ALA A 341 12.31 3.81 8.40
CA ALA A 341 12.94 2.67 7.74
C ALA A 341 13.64 3.02 6.40
N ARG A 342 13.43 4.23 5.86
CA ARG A 342 13.94 4.69 4.56
C ARG A 342 14.67 6.04 4.67
N PRO A 343 15.96 6.03 5.07
CA PRO A 343 16.78 7.23 5.25
C PRO A 343 16.77 8.23 4.08
N VAL A 344 16.62 7.77 2.84
CA VAL A 344 16.54 8.64 1.65
C VAL A 344 15.44 9.70 1.77
N HIS A 345 14.29 9.38 2.38
CA HIS A 345 13.20 10.34 2.57
C HIS A 345 13.64 11.52 3.44
N GLY A 346 14.33 11.24 4.56
CA GLY A 346 14.88 12.27 5.43
C GLY A 346 15.96 13.10 4.76
N ARG A 347 16.85 12.47 3.98
CA ARG A 347 17.91 13.17 3.23
C ARG A 347 17.34 14.13 2.19
N VAL A 348 16.29 13.73 1.48
CA VAL A 348 15.59 14.62 0.53
C VAL A 348 14.84 15.73 1.24
N ALA A 349 14.18 15.46 2.38
CA ALA A 349 13.58 16.50 3.19
C ALA A 349 14.62 17.56 3.61
N THR A 350 15.79 17.13 4.08
CA THR A 350 16.90 18.04 4.40
C THR A 350 17.37 18.83 3.18
N LEU A 351 17.50 18.18 2.01
CA LEU A 351 17.87 18.86 0.77
C LEU A 351 16.89 19.98 0.42
N VAL A 352 15.58 19.74 0.49
CA VAL A 352 14.54 20.74 0.20
C VAL A 352 14.67 21.97 1.11
N GLU A 353 15.04 21.78 2.38
CA GLU A 353 15.21 22.89 3.34
C GLU A 353 16.49 23.70 3.09
N VAL A 354 17.60 23.04 2.72
CA VAL A 354 18.90 23.71 2.54
C VAL A 354 19.14 24.22 1.12
N ALA A 355 18.40 23.72 0.14
CA ALA A 355 18.49 24.15 -1.24
C ALA A 355 18.03 25.62 -1.37
N ALA A 356 18.70 26.36 -2.24
CA ALA A 356 18.40 27.76 -2.54
C ALA A 356 17.14 27.89 -3.44
N LEU A 357 16.00 27.43 -2.94
CA LEU A 357 14.69 27.46 -3.60
C LEU A 357 13.90 28.72 -3.21
N GLY A 358 13.03 29.20 -4.10
CA GLY A 358 11.97 30.15 -3.73
C GLY A 358 10.95 29.51 -2.79
N ASP A 359 10.20 30.33 -2.05
CA ASP A 359 9.24 29.84 -1.03
C ASP A 359 8.15 28.95 -1.63
N ASP A 360 7.59 29.33 -2.77
CA ASP A 360 6.56 28.55 -3.47
C ASP A 360 7.08 27.17 -3.93
N GLU A 361 8.31 27.12 -4.46
CA GLU A 361 8.90 25.87 -4.95
C GLU A 361 9.32 24.95 -3.79
N ARG A 362 9.78 25.53 -2.68
CA ARG A 362 10.05 24.79 -1.44
C ARG A 362 8.78 24.15 -0.89
N GLU A 363 7.69 24.90 -0.81
CA GLU A 363 6.41 24.38 -0.31
C GLU A 363 5.87 23.29 -1.24
N ALA A 364 5.92 23.49 -2.55
CA ALA A 364 5.52 22.47 -3.52
C ALA A 364 6.38 21.19 -3.42
N CYS A 365 7.67 21.29 -3.09
CA CYS A 365 8.51 20.13 -2.82
C CYS A 365 8.14 19.42 -1.51
N ARG A 366 7.77 20.16 -0.45
CA ARG A 366 7.29 19.58 0.81
C ARG A 366 5.99 18.82 0.60
N ASP A 367 5.03 19.45 -0.09
CA ASP A 367 3.76 18.83 -0.45
C ASP A 367 3.98 17.56 -1.27
N ALA A 368 4.86 17.62 -2.28
CA ALA A 368 5.19 16.47 -3.11
C ALA A 368 5.85 15.32 -2.33
N LEU A 369 6.60 15.62 -1.27
CA LEU A 369 7.27 14.62 -0.44
C LEU A 369 6.30 13.85 0.46
N VAL A 370 5.23 14.50 0.93
CA VAL A 370 4.22 13.87 1.80
C VAL A 370 3.01 13.35 1.01
N ALA A 371 2.84 13.78 -0.24
CA ALA A 371 1.79 13.34 -1.12
C ALA A 371 1.83 11.81 -1.34
N PRO A 372 0.67 11.15 -1.40
CA PRO A 372 0.62 9.71 -1.65
C PRO A 372 1.14 9.36 -3.05
N ILE A 373 1.48 8.08 -3.23
CA ILE A 373 1.79 7.49 -4.52
C ILE A 373 0.48 7.13 -5.21
N VAL A 374 0.21 7.70 -6.39
CA VAL A 374 -1.03 7.50 -7.12
C VAL A 374 -0.93 6.27 -8.01
N LEU A 375 -1.69 5.23 -7.66
CA LEU A 375 -1.91 4.03 -8.47
C LEU A 375 -3.22 4.13 -9.24
N LEU A 376 -3.14 4.08 -10.56
CA LEU A 376 -4.30 3.92 -11.42
C LEU A 376 -4.58 2.43 -11.69
N VAL A 377 -5.77 1.97 -11.30
CA VAL A 377 -6.27 0.61 -11.56
C VAL A 377 -7.20 0.66 -12.78
N VAL A 378 -6.74 0.08 -13.88
CA VAL A 378 -7.47 0.04 -15.15
C VAL A 378 -8.25 -1.27 -15.24
N GLN A 379 -9.58 -1.16 -15.29
CA GLN A 379 -10.55 -2.25 -15.44
C GLN A 379 -10.45 -3.34 -14.37
N GLY A 380 -9.99 -2.98 -13.17
CA GLY A 380 -9.74 -3.90 -12.05
C GLY A 380 -10.54 -3.56 -10.79
N PRO A 381 -10.61 -4.50 -9.83
CA PRO A 381 -11.26 -4.25 -8.54
C PRO A 381 -10.49 -3.22 -7.73
N LEU A 382 -11.20 -2.42 -6.92
CA LEU A 382 -10.58 -1.51 -5.95
C LEU A 382 -9.86 -2.31 -4.86
N PRO A 383 -8.53 -2.17 -4.70
CA PRO A 383 -7.78 -2.78 -3.62
C PRO A 383 -8.06 -2.09 -2.28
N ALA A 384 -7.79 -2.78 -1.18
CA ALA A 384 -7.87 -2.18 0.15
C ALA A 384 -6.83 -1.04 0.29
N PRO A 385 -7.16 0.05 1.00
CA PRO A 385 -6.27 1.20 1.11
C PRO A 385 -5.06 0.90 1.98
N MET A 386 -3.91 1.44 1.60
CA MET A 386 -2.63 1.21 2.27
C MET A 386 -1.87 2.53 2.51
N PRO A 387 -1.06 2.62 3.58
CA PRO A 387 -0.24 3.79 3.89
C PRO A 387 0.68 4.21 2.73
N GLY A 388 0.56 5.47 2.33
CA GLY A 388 1.37 6.12 1.30
C GLY A 388 0.91 5.88 -0.13
N VAL A 389 -0.23 5.24 -0.38
CA VAL A 389 -0.72 4.96 -1.74
C VAL A 389 -2.15 5.46 -1.89
N GLN A 390 -2.39 6.27 -2.92
CA GLN A 390 -3.72 6.65 -3.38
C GLN A 390 -4.14 5.74 -4.53
N THR A 391 -5.29 5.08 -4.42
CA THR A 391 -5.81 4.28 -5.54
C THR A 391 -6.91 5.03 -6.30
N VAL A 392 -6.84 5.00 -7.63
CA VAL A 392 -7.82 5.60 -8.54
C VAL A 392 -8.30 4.54 -9.53
N LEU A 393 -9.60 4.50 -9.83
CA LEU A 393 -10.18 3.56 -10.78
C LEU A 393 -10.35 4.17 -12.18
N CYS A 394 -10.18 3.33 -13.20
CA CYS A 394 -10.48 3.67 -14.58
C CYS A 394 -11.13 2.49 -15.30
N ASP A 395 -12.33 2.68 -15.84
CA ASP A 395 -13.03 1.63 -16.61
C ASP A 395 -12.69 1.65 -18.12
N ALA A 396 -11.89 2.61 -18.57
CA ALA A 396 -11.50 2.73 -19.97
C ALA A 396 -10.57 1.60 -20.41
N ALA A 397 -10.57 1.29 -21.71
CA ALA A 397 -9.66 0.28 -22.25
C ALA A 397 -8.20 0.77 -22.19
N PRO A 398 -7.24 -0.09 -21.85
CA PRO A 398 -5.82 0.26 -21.82
C PRO A 398 -5.25 0.42 -23.23
N ASP A 399 -5.48 1.57 -23.87
CA ASP A 399 -5.02 1.91 -25.21
C ASP A 399 -4.28 3.25 -25.29
N VAL A 400 -3.78 3.60 -26.48
CA VAL A 400 -2.96 4.80 -26.71
C VAL A 400 -3.66 6.08 -26.25
N ALA A 401 -4.99 6.18 -26.39
CA ALA A 401 -5.74 7.36 -25.98
C ALA A 401 -5.76 7.49 -24.45
N LEU A 402 -5.99 6.38 -23.74
CA LEU A 402 -5.90 6.37 -22.28
C LEU A 402 -4.46 6.68 -21.79
N ALA A 403 -3.44 6.15 -22.47
CA ALA A 403 -2.05 6.42 -22.10
C ALA A 403 -1.65 7.89 -22.27
N ASP A 404 -2.14 8.56 -23.32
CA ASP A 404 -1.92 10.00 -23.52
C ASP A 404 -2.60 10.84 -22.42
N GLU A 405 -3.77 10.40 -21.92
CA GLU A 405 -4.43 11.02 -20.77
C GLU A 405 -3.67 10.81 -19.46
N ILE A 406 -3.19 9.58 -19.19
CA ILE A 406 -2.34 9.24 -18.04
C ILE A 406 -1.03 10.07 -18.04
N ARG A 407 -0.53 10.40 -19.23
CA ARG A 407 0.67 11.20 -19.43
C ARG A 407 0.48 12.70 -19.14
N ALA A 408 -0.74 13.23 -19.12
CA ALA A 408 -0.96 14.62 -18.73
C ALA A 408 -0.77 14.78 -17.21
N ARG A 409 0.03 15.76 -16.74
CA ARG A 409 0.16 16.05 -15.29
C ARG A 409 -1.07 16.76 -14.75
N ASP A 410 -1.73 17.58 -15.58
CA ASP A 410 -2.94 18.33 -15.23
C ASP A 410 -4.21 17.63 -15.75
N GLY A 411 -4.12 16.32 -15.99
CA GLY A 411 -5.24 15.50 -16.45
C GLY A 411 -6.27 15.27 -15.34
N ARG A 412 -7.35 14.54 -15.67
CA ARG A 412 -8.48 14.27 -14.75
C ARG A 412 -8.10 13.66 -13.38
N TRP A 413 -6.91 13.07 -13.26
CA TRP A 413 -6.42 12.42 -12.04
C TRP A 413 -5.14 13.04 -11.49
N GLY A 414 -4.68 14.15 -12.07
CA GLY A 414 -3.38 14.71 -11.77
C GLY A 414 -2.22 13.79 -12.18
N ALA A 415 -1.12 13.86 -11.43
CA ALA A 415 0.06 13.05 -11.69
C ALA A 415 -0.11 11.59 -11.25
N ILE A 416 -0.21 10.68 -12.21
CA ILE A 416 -0.16 9.23 -11.96
C ILE A 416 1.29 8.76 -11.83
N ASP A 417 1.61 8.01 -10.77
CA ASP A 417 2.93 7.39 -10.56
C ASP A 417 3.00 5.96 -11.11
N ALA A 418 1.93 5.19 -10.94
CA ALA A 418 1.89 3.79 -11.32
C ALA A 418 0.54 3.37 -11.92
N VAL A 419 0.58 2.35 -12.77
CA VAL A 419 -0.59 1.82 -13.48
C VAL A 419 -0.60 0.30 -13.36
N VAL A 420 -1.75 -0.27 -12.99
CA VAL A 420 -2.02 -1.71 -13.06
C VAL A 420 -3.25 -1.95 -13.93
N CYS A 421 -3.14 -2.88 -14.87
CA CYS A 421 -4.22 -3.24 -15.77
C CYS A 421 -4.73 -4.64 -15.45
N ALA A 422 -6.04 -4.80 -15.28
CA ALA A 422 -6.65 -6.12 -15.11
C ALA A 422 -6.61 -6.96 -16.39
N LEU A 423 -6.60 -6.28 -17.55
CA LEU A 423 -6.47 -6.88 -18.87
C LEU A 423 -5.16 -6.41 -19.52
N ALA A 424 -4.55 -7.27 -20.33
CA ALA A 424 -3.31 -6.95 -21.03
C ALA A 424 -3.48 -5.67 -21.87
N PRO A 425 -2.57 -4.70 -21.75
CA PRO A 425 -2.66 -3.43 -22.47
C PRO A 425 -2.51 -3.62 -23.98
N ARG A 426 -3.20 -2.77 -24.77
CA ARG A 426 -3.09 -2.81 -26.23
C ARG A 426 -1.68 -2.36 -26.70
N PRO A 427 -1.23 -2.81 -27.88
CA PRO A 427 0.05 -2.37 -28.44
C PRO A 427 0.16 -0.84 -28.47
N GLY A 428 1.30 -0.32 -28.02
CA GLY A 428 1.58 1.12 -27.97
C GLY A 428 1.17 1.83 -26.67
N PHE A 429 0.37 1.21 -25.79
CA PHE A 429 -0.02 1.79 -24.49
C PHE A 429 1.22 2.13 -23.62
N ALA A 430 2.06 1.13 -23.36
CA ALA A 430 3.23 1.29 -22.49
C ALA A 430 4.23 2.33 -23.01
N ALA A 431 4.41 2.40 -24.34
CA ALA A 431 5.34 3.33 -24.99
C ALA A 431 4.92 4.81 -24.90
N ARG A 432 3.65 5.08 -24.54
CA ARG A 432 3.14 6.46 -24.38
C ARG A 432 3.26 7.00 -22.95
N LEU A 433 3.46 6.14 -21.96
CA LEU A 433 3.65 6.56 -20.57
C LEU A 433 4.93 7.39 -20.41
N ARG A 434 4.97 8.25 -19.39
CA ARG A 434 6.13 9.08 -19.08
C ARG A 434 7.29 8.22 -18.54
N PRO A 435 8.56 8.61 -18.80
CA PRO A 435 9.69 8.08 -18.06
C PRO A 435 9.44 8.21 -16.56
N GLY A 436 9.76 7.17 -15.78
CA GLY A 436 9.51 7.13 -14.33
C GLY A 436 8.13 6.61 -13.92
N GLN A 437 7.13 6.58 -14.82
CA GLN A 437 5.85 5.92 -14.53
C GLN A 437 6.03 4.40 -14.53
N LEU A 438 5.49 3.75 -13.49
CA LEU A 438 5.55 2.31 -13.35
C LEU A 438 4.30 1.66 -13.97
N LEU A 439 4.49 0.88 -15.04
CA LEU A 439 3.46 -0.04 -15.52
C LEU A 439 3.74 -1.43 -14.96
N PHE A 440 2.84 -1.94 -14.12
CA PHE A 440 2.97 -3.28 -13.59
C PHE A 440 2.77 -4.35 -14.69
N ARG A 441 3.48 -5.46 -14.55
CA ARG A 441 3.36 -6.63 -15.46
C ARG A 441 1.96 -7.21 -15.47
N ASP A 442 1.62 -7.82 -16.60
CA ASP A 442 0.35 -8.52 -16.77
C ASP A 442 0.12 -9.59 -15.71
N GLY A 443 -1.12 -9.65 -15.21
CA GLY A 443 -1.57 -10.67 -14.26
C GLY A 443 -1.22 -10.40 -12.79
N ILE A 444 -0.61 -9.26 -12.45
CA ILE A 444 -0.53 -8.83 -11.05
C ILE A 444 -1.90 -8.40 -10.54
N ALA A 445 -2.24 -8.77 -9.30
CA ALA A 445 -3.47 -8.29 -8.68
C ALA A 445 -3.30 -6.83 -8.21
N PRO A 446 -4.32 -5.96 -8.30
CA PRO A 446 -4.25 -4.60 -7.76
C PRO A 446 -3.86 -4.55 -6.28
N ALA A 447 -4.28 -5.53 -5.48
CA ALA A 447 -3.90 -5.63 -4.08
C ALA A 447 -2.39 -5.88 -3.87
N GLU A 448 -1.75 -6.64 -4.75
CA GLU A 448 -0.30 -6.88 -4.72
C GLU A 448 0.45 -5.60 -5.14
N ALA A 449 -0.03 -4.91 -6.17
CA ALA A 449 0.54 -3.64 -6.63
C ALA A 449 0.50 -2.56 -5.53
N VAL A 450 -0.65 -2.39 -4.87
CA VAL A 450 -0.77 -1.42 -3.75
C VAL A 450 0.16 -1.78 -2.60
N ALA A 451 0.28 -3.07 -2.24
CA ALA A 451 1.17 -3.50 -1.16
C ALA A 451 2.64 -3.18 -1.47
N GLU A 452 3.07 -3.42 -2.71
CA GLU A 452 4.43 -3.11 -3.17
C GLU A 452 4.71 -1.60 -3.15
N LEU A 453 3.78 -0.79 -3.67
CA LEU A 453 3.92 0.68 -3.65
C LEU A 453 3.94 1.22 -2.21
N ALA A 454 3.12 0.68 -1.32
CA ALA A 454 3.09 1.10 0.08
C ALA A 454 4.44 0.82 0.78
N ALA A 455 5.05 -0.34 0.52
CA ALA A 455 6.36 -0.69 1.06
C ALA A 455 7.50 0.23 0.55
N ARG A 456 7.29 0.84 -0.62
CA ARG A 456 8.24 1.70 -1.33
C ARG A 456 7.91 3.19 -1.25
N ALA A 457 6.75 3.57 -0.69
CA ALA A 457 6.20 4.92 -0.76
C ALA A 457 7.19 6.03 -0.35
N PRO A 458 7.96 5.91 0.76
CA PRO A 458 8.94 6.96 1.10
C PRO A 458 10.05 7.14 0.06
N VAL A 459 10.47 6.06 -0.61
CA VAL A 459 11.51 6.09 -1.64
C VAL A 459 10.95 6.70 -2.93
N LEU A 460 9.73 6.32 -3.30
CA LEU A 460 9.04 6.85 -4.47
C LEU A 460 8.74 8.36 -4.33
N ALA A 461 8.32 8.80 -3.14
CA ALA A 461 8.12 10.22 -2.85
C ALA A 461 9.44 11.00 -2.93
N ALA A 462 10.52 10.46 -2.34
CA ALA A 462 11.85 11.04 -2.46
C ALA A 462 12.33 11.13 -3.91
N ARG A 463 12.09 10.10 -4.72
CA ARG A 463 12.42 10.06 -6.16
C ARG A 463 11.67 11.15 -6.93
N ARG A 464 10.36 11.29 -6.71
CA ARG A 464 9.52 12.34 -7.30
C ARG A 464 10.05 13.74 -7.02
N VAL A 465 10.43 14.01 -5.78
CA VAL A 465 10.99 15.32 -5.39
C VAL A 465 12.37 15.54 -6.02
N LEU A 466 13.23 14.53 -6.06
CA LEU A 466 14.54 14.63 -6.75
C LEU A 466 14.38 14.86 -8.26
N GLU A 467 13.36 14.31 -8.89
CA GLU A 467 13.02 14.59 -10.30
C GLU A 467 12.57 16.04 -10.47
N ARG A 468 11.66 16.53 -9.61
CA ARG A 468 11.21 17.93 -9.61
C ARG A 468 12.36 18.92 -9.41
N LEU A 469 13.23 18.69 -8.42
CA LEU A 469 14.40 19.53 -8.17
C LEU A 469 15.39 19.50 -9.35
N ALA A 470 15.52 18.36 -10.03
CA ALA A 470 16.37 18.26 -11.21
C ALA A 470 15.77 19.01 -12.42
N GLU A 471 14.45 18.98 -12.60
CA GLU A 471 13.74 19.81 -13.58
C GLU A 471 13.98 21.29 -13.30
N HIS A 472 13.77 21.74 -12.05
CA HIS A 472 14.01 23.12 -11.64
C HIS A 472 15.48 23.57 -11.82
N ALA A 473 16.44 22.71 -11.43
CA ALA A 473 17.85 23.00 -11.59
C ALA A 473 18.31 23.03 -13.06
N ALA A 474 17.57 22.39 -13.97
CA ALA A 474 17.83 22.47 -15.40
C ALA A 474 17.46 23.85 -15.95
N ASP A 475 16.33 24.41 -15.50
CA ASP A 475 15.80 25.69 -15.97
C ASP A 475 16.61 26.90 -15.47
N ASP A 476 17.10 26.85 -14.22
CA ASP A 476 17.80 27.98 -13.56
C ASP A 476 19.34 27.90 -13.63
N ASP A 477 19.91 26.92 -14.34
CA ASP A 477 21.35 26.60 -14.37
C ASP A 477 22.01 26.51 -12.97
N ALA A 478 21.25 26.04 -11.98
CA ALA A 478 21.65 25.96 -10.58
C ALA A 478 22.66 24.83 -10.32
N VAL A 479 23.94 25.07 -10.63
CA VAL A 479 25.04 24.08 -10.52
C VAL A 479 25.14 23.47 -9.12
N ASP A 480 24.99 24.29 -8.07
CA ASP A 480 25.08 23.82 -6.67
C ASP A 480 23.95 22.85 -6.34
N LEU A 481 22.72 23.14 -6.79
CA LEU A 481 21.57 22.26 -6.59
C LEU A 481 21.75 20.93 -7.35
N ARG A 482 22.29 20.97 -8.58
CA ARG A 482 22.61 19.74 -9.34
C ARG A 482 23.61 18.87 -8.58
N TRP A 483 24.67 19.47 -8.03
CA TRP A 483 25.66 18.75 -7.24
C TRP A 483 25.04 18.12 -5.97
N GLN A 484 24.20 18.87 -5.25
CA GLN A 484 23.50 18.35 -4.07
C GLN A 484 22.54 17.19 -4.41
N ILE A 485 21.82 17.28 -5.54
CA ILE A 485 20.96 16.19 -6.04
C ILE A 485 21.81 14.95 -6.33
N ASP A 486 22.94 15.12 -7.02
CA ASP A 486 23.85 14.01 -7.36
C ASP A 486 24.48 13.39 -6.11
N GLU A 487 24.81 14.19 -5.09
CA GLU A 487 25.28 13.69 -3.79
C GLU A 487 24.21 12.83 -3.09
N VAL A 488 22.96 13.28 -3.09
CA VAL A 488 21.85 12.48 -2.54
C VAL A 488 21.72 11.16 -3.31
N ARG A 489 21.69 11.22 -4.64
CA ARG A 489 21.57 10.05 -5.53
C ARG A 489 22.71 9.05 -5.33
N ALA A 490 23.96 9.52 -5.26
CA ALA A 490 25.13 8.67 -5.09
C ALA A 490 25.20 8.02 -3.69
N GLY A 491 24.76 8.74 -2.66
CA GLY A 491 24.77 8.24 -1.29
C GLY A 491 23.56 7.37 -0.91
N ALA A 492 22.47 7.40 -1.68
CA ALA A 492 21.22 6.71 -1.34
C ALA A 492 21.11 5.38 -2.11
N HIS A 493 21.60 4.30 -1.49
CA HIS A 493 21.50 2.97 -2.09
C HIS A 493 20.04 2.51 -2.29
N GLU A 494 19.11 3.04 -1.49
CA GLU A 494 17.67 2.78 -1.64
C GLU A 494 17.12 3.18 -3.01
N LEU A 495 17.69 4.19 -3.68
CA LEU A 495 17.28 4.57 -5.03
C LEU A 495 17.73 3.54 -6.07
N VAL A 496 18.90 2.92 -5.85
CA VAL A 496 19.42 1.85 -6.73
C VAL A 496 18.63 0.56 -6.52
N GLU A 497 18.28 0.24 -5.27
CA GLU A 497 17.35 -0.84 -4.94
C GLU A 497 16.00 -0.66 -5.63
N ASP A 498 15.46 0.56 -5.62
CA ASP A 498 14.16 0.88 -6.21
C ASP A 498 14.14 0.65 -7.74
N VAL A 499 15.23 0.92 -8.46
CA VAL A 499 15.35 0.58 -9.89
C VAL A 499 15.22 -0.93 -10.12
N LEU A 500 15.84 -1.76 -9.26
CA LEU A 500 15.71 -3.21 -9.35
C LEU A 500 14.29 -3.68 -9.03
N LEU A 501 13.62 -3.06 -8.05
CA LEU A 501 12.22 -3.35 -7.72
C LEU A 501 11.27 -2.96 -8.87
N ASP A 502 11.57 -1.87 -9.56
CA ASP A 502 10.90 -1.43 -10.77
C ASP A 502 10.99 -2.48 -11.90
N GLU A 503 12.14 -3.13 -12.08
CA GLU A 503 12.29 -4.26 -13.02
C GLU A 503 11.47 -5.48 -12.60
N ILE A 504 11.38 -5.76 -11.30
CA ILE A 504 10.54 -6.86 -10.78
C ILE A 504 9.06 -6.58 -11.06
N ALA A 505 8.60 -5.36 -10.77
CA ALA A 505 7.23 -4.93 -10.99
C ALA A 505 6.83 -5.00 -12.47
N ARG A 506 7.74 -4.64 -13.39
CA ARG A 506 7.57 -4.77 -14.86
C ARG A 506 7.69 -6.22 -15.37
N GLY A 507 8.19 -7.15 -14.55
CA GLY A 507 8.42 -8.54 -14.96
C GLY A 507 9.68 -8.73 -15.81
N GLU A 508 10.61 -7.78 -15.73
CA GLU A 508 11.85 -7.70 -16.50
C GLU A 508 13.08 -8.11 -15.67
N ALA A 509 12.90 -8.38 -14.39
CA ALA A 509 13.98 -8.70 -13.47
C ALA A 509 14.78 -9.94 -13.92
N PRO A 510 16.12 -9.95 -13.75
CA PRO A 510 16.94 -11.10 -14.06
C PRO A 510 16.54 -12.34 -13.25
N ALA A 511 16.67 -13.54 -13.83
CA ALA A 511 16.27 -14.80 -13.20
C ALA A 511 16.93 -15.12 -11.83
N VAL A 512 18.03 -14.42 -11.49
CA VAL A 512 18.70 -14.55 -10.19
C VAL A 512 17.91 -13.87 -9.06
N VAL A 513 16.97 -12.98 -9.40
CA VAL A 513 16.18 -12.19 -8.45
C VAL A 513 14.88 -12.92 -8.15
N ASP A 514 14.88 -13.69 -7.07
CA ASP A 514 13.69 -14.33 -6.54
C ASP A 514 12.95 -13.45 -5.51
N ALA A 515 11.88 -13.97 -4.91
CA ALA A 515 11.13 -13.25 -3.88
C ALA A 515 11.99 -12.91 -2.64
N SER A 516 13.01 -13.71 -2.32
CA SER A 516 13.92 -13.43 -1.21
C SER A 516 14.89 -12.30 -1.54
N ALA A 517 15.38 -12.26 -2.77
CA ALA A 517 16.17 -11.15 -3.31
C ALA A 517 15.36 -9.85 -3.31
N ALA A 518 14.11 -9.90 -3.80
CA ALA A 518 13.20 -8.76 -3.79
C ALA A 518 12.95 -8.23 -2.37
N ARG A 519 12.66 -9.13 -1.39
CA ARG A 519 12.56 -8.75 0.02
C ARG A 519 13.83 -8.11 0.55
N LEU A 520 14.99 -8.67 0.22
CA LEU A 520 16.28 -8.13 0.66
C LEU A 520 16.50 -6.72 0.10
N ALA A 521 16.10 -6.44 -1.15
CA ALA A 521 16.10 -5.09 -1.73
C ALA A 521 15.01 -4.17 -1.14
N GLY A 522 14.12 -4.69 -0.30
CA GLY A 522 13.10 -3.94 0.40
C GLY A 522 11.73 -3.92 -0.27
N ALA A 523 11.39 -4.92 -1.10
CA ALA A 523 10.06 -5.04 -1.73
C ALA A 523 8.90 -5.06 -0.71
N GLU A 524 9.14 -5.55 0.51
CA GLU A 524 8.14 -5.65 1.58
C GLU A 524 8.33 -4.59 2.68
N GLY A 525 9.33 -3.72 2.55
CA GLY A 525 9.61 -2.64 3.51
C GLY A 525 11.10 -2.43 3.76
N GLY A 526 11.43 -1.32 4.45
CA GLY A 526 12.82 -0.96 4.76
C GLY A 526 13.38 -1.56 6.05
N GLU A 527 12.53 -2.21 6.85
CA GLU A 527 12.91 -2.70 8.18
C GLU A 527 13.81 -3.91 8.11
N LEU A 528 14.77 -3.96 9.02
CA LEU A 528 15.86 -4.94 8.98
C LEU A 528 15.33 -6.38 9.09
N HIS A 529 14.42 -6.67 10.01
CA HIS A 529 13.82 -8.01 10.16
C HIS A 529 12.99 -8.39 8.92
N THR A 530 12.20 -7.47 8.36
CA THR A 530 11.41 -7.70 7.13
C THR A 530 12.31 -8.04 5.94
N ARG A 531 13.39 -7.27 5.73
CA ARG A 531 14.37 -7.52 4.65
C ARG A 531 15.06 -8.87 4.79
N LEU A 532 15.25 -9.36 6.02
CA LEU A 532 15.83 -10.67 6.31
C LEU A 532 14.79 -11.81 6.41
N GLY A 533 13.49 -11.52 6.28
CA GLY A 533 12.43 -12.53 6.44
C GLY A 533 12.30 -13.09 7.86
N LEU A 534 12.65 -12.28 8.86
CA LEU A 534 12.58 -12.59 10.28
C LEU A 534 11.32 -11.97 10.92
N PRO A 535 10.78 -12.57 12.00
CA PRO A 535 9.71 -11.95 12.76
C PRO A 535 10.21 -10.69 13.48
N VAL A 536 9.28 -9.80 13.82
CA VAL A 536 9.57 -8.48 14.45
C VAL A 536 10.28 -8.64 15.80
N ASP A 537 10.01 -9.73 16.52
CA ASP A 537 10.55 -10.06 17.84
C ASP A 537 11.86 -10.89 17.80
N ALA A 538 12.47 -11.06 16.62
CA ALA A 538 13.70 -11.84 16.49
C ALA A 538 14.85 -11.25 17.32
N GLU A 539 15.54 -12.11 18.07
CA GLU A 539 16.72 -11.74 18.86
C GLU A 539 17.84 -11.14 17.98
N GLN A 540 18.56 -10.16 18.53
CA GLN A 540 19.61 -9.42 17.80
C GLN A 540 20.72 -10.34 17.24
N GLU A 541 21.06 -11.42 17.95
CA GLU A 541 22.05 -12.38 17.48
C GLU A 541 21.58 -13.11 16.21
N ARG A 542 20.31 -13.51 16.19
CA ARG A 542 19.68 -14.16 15.03
C ARG A 542 19.60 -13.21 13.83
N VAL A 543 19.28 -11.95 14.09
CA VAL A 543 19.27 -10.87 13.09
C VAL A 543 20.65 -10.71 12.46
N ARG A 544 21.70 -10.58 13.30
CA ARG A 544 23.08 -10.43 12.82
C ARG A 544 23.55 -11.64 12.02
N ALA A 545 23.24 -12.86 12.49
CA ALA A 545 23.58 -14.09 11.77
C ALA A 545 22.90 -14.16 10.40
N ALA A 546 21.63 -13.76 10.30
CA ALA A 546 20.90 -13.72 9.03
C ALA A 546 21.49 -12.67 8.06
N ALA A 547 21.88 -11.50 8.54
CA ALA A 547 22.54 -10.49 7.73
C ALA A 547 23.89 -10.97 7.17
N LEU A 548 24.73 -11.61 8.00
CA LEU A 548 25.99 -12.21 7.56
C LEU A 548 25.77 -13.31 6.51
N ALA A 549 24.80 -14.18 6.74
CA ALA A 549 24.44 -15.24 5.78
C ALA A 549 23.98 -14.67 4.43
N ALA A 550 23.26 -13.53 4.44
CA ALA A 550 22.85 -12.84 3.22
C ALA A 550 24.07 -12.29 2.45
N VAL A 551 25.04 -11.69 3.14
CA VAL A 551 26.30 -11.22 2.51
C VAL A 551 27.07 -12.39 1.88
N GLU A 552 27.30 -13.47 2.63
CA GLU A 552 28.00 -14.65 2.13
C GLU A 552 27.26 -15.32 0.96
N HIS A 553 25.93 -15.26 0.96
CA HIS A 553 25.13 -15.74 -0.16
C HIS A 553 25.41 -14.94 -1.42
N TRP A 554 25.26 -13.61 -1.37
CA TRP A 554 25.40 -12.76 -2.56
C TRP A 554 26.84 -12.67 -3.07
N GLN A 555 27.84 -12.71 -2.19
CA GLN A 555 29.25 -12.85 -2.60
C GLN A 555 29.51 -14.14 -3.38
N ARG A 556 28.95 -15.27 -2.94
CA ARG A 556 29.06 -16.53 -3.67
C ARG A 556 28.33 -16.49 -5.01
N VAL A 557 27.19 -15.80 -5.09
CA VAL A 557 26.46 -15.63 -6.35
C VAL A 557 27.25 -14.73 -7.31
N ALA A 558 27.86 -13.64 -6.82
CA ALA A 558 28.71 -12.73 -7.61
C ALA A 558 29.90 -13.45 -8.25
N ALA A 559 30.48 -14.42 -7.54
CA ALA A 559 31.59 -15.23 -8.04
C ALA A 559 31.19 -16.27 -9.11
N ARG A 560 29.89 -16.49 -9.39
CA ARG A 560 29.45 -17.50 -10.37
C ARG A 560 29.75 -17.06 -11.81
N PRO A 561 30.42 -17.89 -12.62
CA PRO A 561 30.56 -17.63 -14.04
C PRO A 561 29.21 -17.78 -14.75
N GLY A 562 29.00 -17.03 -15.84
CA GLY A 562 27.81 -17.14 -16.69
C GLY A 562 26.66 -16.19 -16.36
N LEU A 563 26.81 -15.30 -15.38
CA LEU A 563 25.85 -14.21 -15.17
C LEU A 563 25.94 -13.19 -16.32
N GLY A 564 24.81 -12.93 -16.98
CA GLY A 564 24.68 -11.82 -17.93
C GLY A 564 24.87 -10.46 -17.26
N SER A 565 24.96 -9.37 -18.05
CA SER A 565 25.14 -8.01 -17.52
C SER A 565 24.05 -7.60 -16.53
N ALA A 566 22.78 -7.86 -16.85
CA ALA A 566 21.66 -7.54 -15.97
C ALA A 566 21.72 -8.35 -14.66
N GLY A 567 22.09 -9.63 -14.73
CA GLY A 567 22.27 -10.49 -13.55
C GLY A 567 23.42 -10.01 -12.65
N ARG A 568 24.55 -9.59 -13.21
CA ARG A 568 25.67 -9.03 -12.44
C ARG A 568 25.28 -7.76 -11.70
N ARG A 569 24.64 -6.82 -12.39
CA ARG A 569 24.14 -5.57 -11.78
C ARG A 569 23.17 -5.86 -10.62
N ALA A 570 22.21 -6.77 -10.82
CA ALA A 570 21.27 -7.13 -9.74
C ALA A 570 22.00 -7.73 -8.52
N VAL A 571 22.99 -8.60 -8.76
CA VAL A 571 23.80 -9.19 -7.68
C VAL A 571 24.61 -8.13 -6.93
N GLU A 572 25.23 -7.17 -7.63
CA GLU A 572 25.97 -6.06 -7.01
C GLU A 572 25.05 -5.21 -6.11
N VAL A 573 23.83 -4.93 -6.57
CA VAL A 573 22.82 -4.21 -5.76
C VAL A 573 22.46 -5.00 -4.50
N LEU A 574 22.23 -6.31 -4.63
CA LEU A 574 21.80 -7.18 -3.53
C LEU A 574 22.93 -7.46 -2.53
N GLU A 575 24.16 -7.57 -3.00
CA GLU A 575 25.35 -7.65 -2.15
C GLU A 575 25.50 -6.37 -1.32
N ARG A 576 25.45 -5.20 -1.96
CA ARG A 576 25.53 -3.92 -1.25
C ARG A 576 24.35 -3.71 -0.29
N SER A 577 23.17 -4.21 -0.65
CA SER A 577 21.99 -4.23 0.24
C SER A 577 22.25 -5.06 1.49
N ALA A 578 22.78 -6.28 1.34
CA ALA A 578 23.11 -7.16 2.45
C ALA A 578 24.19 -6.56 3.37
N VAL A 579 25.23 -5.97 2.79
CA VAL A 579 26.30 -5.31 3.55
C VAL A 579 25.74 -4.10 4.32
N GLY A 580 24.86 -3.32 3.69
CA GLY A 580 24.21 -2.17 4.33
C GLY A 580 23.40 -2.52 5.59
N LEU A 581 22.85 -3.73 5.66
CA LEU A 581 22.13 -4.21 6.86
C LEU A 581 23.04 -4.52 8.05
N LEU A 582 24.35 -4.68 7.86
CA LEU A 582 25.31 -4.90 8.95
C LEU A 582 25.81 -3.60 9.60
N VAL A 583 25.65 -2.47 8.91
CA VAL A 583 26.14 -1.15 9.35
C VAL A 583 25.04 -0.37 10.11
N ARG A 584 23.79 -0.79 9.97
CA ARG A 584 22.63 -0.30 10.72
C ARG A 584 22.49 -1.07 12.03
#